data_AF-A0A3N0IZU9-F1
#
_entry.id   AF-A0A3N0IZU9-F1
#
_cell.length_a   1.000
_cell.length_b   1.000
_cell.length_c   1.000
_cell.angle_alpha   90.00
_cell.angle_beta   90.00
_cell.angle_gamma   90.00
#
_symmetry.space_group_name_H-M   'P 1'
#
loop_
_entity.id
_entity.type
_entity.pdbx_description
1 polymer ?
#
loop_
_entity_poly.entity_id
_entity_poly.type
_entity_poly.pdbx_seq_one_letter_code
_entity_poly.pdbx_strand_id
1 'polypeptide(L)'
;MKAFLKQFALGTCVIFTIFMTLSLPMAYYYAGLSGADTQGLTITLTLLIACICFSFLQGFWFSGLIIKKLAYPLRLTGFAITGAGTLFACGWFGNWFPHEIEVVVSFFITFLAIFAIATIGYGIYFKKTAGSYDAALARYRETHKER
;
A
#
# COMPACT_ATOMS: atom_id res chain seq x y z
N MET A 1 -17.77 17.42 -11.16
CA MET A 1 -16.86 16.54 -11.94
C MET A 1 -15.86 15.79 -11.05
N LYS A 2 -15.02 16.44 -10.22
CA LYS A 2 -14.04 15.75 -9.34
C LYS A 2 -14.65 14.76 -8.33
N ALA A 3 -15.79 15.10 -7.72
CA ALA A 3 -16.48 14.21 -6.79
C ALA A 3 -17.05 12.95 -7.46
N PHE A 4 -17.66 13.12 -8.64
CA PHE A 4 -18.17 12.01 -9.46
C PHE A 4 -17.03 11.07 -9.88
N LEU A 5 -15.90 11.61 -10.36
CA LEU A 5 -14.74 10.81 -10.77
C LEU A 5 -14.17 10.01 -9.60
N LYS A 6 -14.10 10.61 -8.40
CA LYS A 6 -13.66 9.93 -7.18
C LYS A 6 -14.62 8.79 -6.79
N GLN A 7 -15.93 9.04 -6.80
CA GLN A 7 -16.92 8.01 -6.50
C GLN A 7 -16.93 6.88 -7.53
N PHE A 8 -16.80 7.21 -8.81
CA PHE A 8 -16.72 6.22 -9.89
C PHE A 8 -15.48 5.33 -9.71
N ALA A 9 -14.30 5.92 -9.51
CA ALA A 9 -13.06 5.15 -9.29
C ALA A 9 -13.15 4.25 -8.06
N LEU A 10 -13.65 4.77 -6.93
CA LEU A 10 -13.87 3.97 -5.73
C LEU A 10 -14.88 2.83 -5.97
N GLY A 11 -15.99 3.12 -6.65
CA GLY A 11 -17.00 2.14 -7.02
C GLY A 11 -16.43 1.02 -7.89
N THR A 12 -15.63 1.36 -8.90
CA THR A 12 -14.94 0.38 -9.76
C THR A 12 -14.02 -0.52 -8.94
N CYS A 13 -13.18 0.05 -8.06
CA CYS A 13 -12.28 -0.75 -7.23
C CYS A 13 -13.04 -1.70 -6.29
N VAL A 14 -14.12 -1.22 -5.67
CA VAL A 14 -14.94 -2.02 -4.75
C VAL A 14 -15.63 -3.16 -5.49
N ILE A 15 -16.32 -2.85 -6.60
CA ILE A 15 -17.02 -3.85 -7.40
C ILE A 15 -16.04 -4.88 -7.96
N PHE A 16 -14.91 -4.44 -8.52
CA PHE A 16 -13.86 -5.33 -9.01
C PHE A 16 -13.36 -6.28 -7.90
N THR A 17 -13.11 -5.75 -6.70
CA THR A 17 -12.65 -6.57 -5.57
C THR A 17 -13.69 -7.63 -5.18
N ILE A 18 -14.97 -7.26 -5.13
CA ILE A 18 -16.08 -8.18 -4.83
C ILE A 18 -16.18 -9.29 -5.89
N PHE A 19 -16.15 -8.93 -7.17
CA PHE A 19 -16.22 -9.92 -8.24
C PHE A 19 -15.01 -10.85 -8.22
N MET A 20 -13.80 -10.32 -8.02
CA MET A 20 -12.59 -11.13 -7.95
C MET A 20 -12.61 -12.09 -6.76
N THR A 21 -13.02 -11.66 -5.57
CA THR A 21 -13.07 -12.52 -4.38
C THR A 21 -14.08 -13.65 -4.51
N LEU A 22 -15.25 -13.38 -5.12
CA LEU A 22 -16.30 -14.37 -5.32
C LEU A 22 -15.99 -15.34 -6.46
N SER A 23 -15.36 -14.87 -7.53
CA SER A 23 -15.07 -15.68 -8.72
C SER A 23 -13.80 -16.52 -8.60
N LEU A 24 -12.81 -16.11 -7.79
CA LEU A 24 -11.54 -16.85 -7.64
C LEU A 24 -11.73 -18.31 -7.22
N PRO A 25 -12.55 -18.65 -6.19
CA PRO A 25 -12.77 -20.02 -5.77
C PRO A 25 -13.39 -20.87 -6.89
N MET A 26 -14.33 -20.31 -7.63
CA MET A 26 -14.94 -20.96 -8.79
C MET A 26 -13.91 -21.20 -9.90
N ALA A 27 -13.04 -20.22 -10.16
CA ALA A 27 -11.97 -20.35 -11.15
C ALA A 27 -10.98 -21.48 -10.77
N TYR A 28 -10.61 -21.61 -9.50
CA TYR A 28 -9.79 -22.72 -9.02
C TYR A 28 -10.50 -24.08 -9.19
N TYR A 29 -11.79 -24.14 -8.89
CA TYR A 29 -12.58 -25.35 -9.05
C TYR A 29 -12.61 -25.82 -10.51
N TYR A 30 -12.88 -24.92 -11.45
CA TYR A 30 -12.91 -25.27 -12.89
C TYR A 30 -11.51 -25.56 -13.45
N ALA A 31 -10.47 -24.86 -13.00
CA ALA A 31 -9.09 -25.16 -13.39
C ALA A 31 -8.67 -26.57 -12.92
N GLY A 32 -9.05 -26.95 -11.69
CA GLY A 32 -8.82 -28.30 -11.16
C GLY A 32 -9.54 -29.39 -11.96
N LEU A 33 -10.75 -29.14 -12.43
CA LEU A 33 -11.50 -30.08 -13.28
C LEU A 33 -10.90 -30.25 -14.68
N SER A 34 -10.36 -29.18 -15.24
CA SER A 34 -9.80 -29.17 -16.61
C SER A 34 -8.31 -29.49 -16.67
N GLY A 35 -7.62 -29.56 -15.52
CA GLY A 35 -6.17 -29.69 -15.44
C GLY A 35 -5.43 -28.46 -15.97
N ALA A 36 -6.11 -27.31 -16.04
CA ALA A 36 -5.52 -26.07 -16.54
C ALA A 36 -4.48 -25.51 -15.57
N ASP A 37 -3.51 -24.77 -16.11
CA ASP A 37 -2.51 -24.09 -15.30
C ASP A 37 -3.16 -23.05 -14.36
N THR A 38 -2.77 -23.09 -13.10
CA THR A 38 -3.30 -22.24 -12.02
C THR A 38 -2.35 -21.11 -11.62
N GLN A 39 -1.24 -20.92 -12.34
CA GLN A 39 -0.26 -19.87 -12.02
C GLN A 39 -0.90 -18.48 -11.97
N GLY A 40 -1.69 -18.09 -12.98
CA GLY A 40 -2.37 -16.79 -13.00
C GLY A 40 -3.35 -16.59 -11.84
N LEU A 41 -4.03 -17.67 -11.42
CA LEU A 41 -4.93 -17.65 -10.27
C LEU A 41 -4.17 -17.50 -8.94
N THR A 42 -3.00 -18.12 -8.85
CA THR A 42 -2.11 -18.08 -7.68
C THR A 42 -1.53 -16.68 -7.49
N ILE A 43 -1.08 -16.05 -8.57
CA ILE A 43 -0.64 -14.65 -8.56
C ILE A 43 -1.78 -13.73 -8.12
N THR A 44 -2.98 -13.95 -8.65
CA THR A 44 -4.16 -13.12 -8.30
C THR A 44 -4.54 -13.25 -6.83
N LEU A 45 -4.54 -14.48 -6.29
CA LEU A 45 -4.82 -14.75 -4.88
C LEU A 45 -3.80 -14.09 -3.96
N THR A 46 -2.51 -14.26 -4.26
CA THR A 46 -1.43 -13.68 -3.45
C THR A 46 -1.38 -12.16 -3.56
N LEU A 47 -1.78 -11.58 -4.69
CA LEU A 47 -1.93 -10.13 -4.85
C LEU A 47 -3.10 -9.59 -4.01
N LEU A 48 -4.23 -10.31 -3.96
CA LEU A 48 -5.35 -9.97 -3.08
C LEU A 48 -4.93 -10.01 -1.60
N ILE A 49 -4.20 -11.04 -1.20
CA ILE A 49 -3.64 -11.15 0.16
C ILE A 49 -2.69 -9.98 0.44
N ALA A 50 -1.81 -9.63 -0.51
CA ALA A 50 -0.92 -8.48 -0.38
C ALA A 50 -1.74 -7.20 -0.13
N CYS A 51 -2.78 -6.93 -0.92
CA CYS A 51 -3.64 -5.75 -0.73
C CYS A 51 -4.29 -5.69 0.66
N ILE A 52 -4.77 -6.82 1.18
CA ILE A 52 -5.36 -6.91 2.53
C ILE A 52 -4.29 -6.62 3.59
N CYS A 53 -3.12 -7.23 3.47
CA CYS A 53 -2.01 -6.99 4.39
C CYS A 53 -1.56 -5.53 4.35
N PHE A 54 -1.37 -4.93 3.18
CA PHE A 54 -0.99 -3.52 3.05
C PHE A 54 -2.04 -2.58 3.68
N SER A 55 -3.33 -2.88 3.54
CA SER A 55 -4.41 -2.13 4.19
C SER A 55 -4.31 -2.23 5.71
N PHE A 56 -4.01 -3.42 6.24
CA PHE A 56 -3.77 -3.63 7.66
C PHE A 56 -2.52 -2.92 8.16
N LEU A 57 -1.39 -3.02 7.44
CA LEU A 57 -0.13 -2.32 7.75
C LEU A 57 -0.34 -0.80 7.76
N GLN A 58 -1.10 -0.26 6.80
CA GLN A 58 -1.41 1.16 6.74
C GLN A 58 -2.22 1.59 7.97
N GLY A 59 -3.23 0.79 8.36
CA GLY A 59 -3.96 0.99 9.61
C GLY A 59 -3.05 0.91 10.83
N PHE A 60 -2.18 -0.09 10.91
CA PHE A 60 -1.28 -0.31 12.04
C PHE A 60 -0.29 0.85 12.24
N TRP A 61 0.40 1.26 11.19
CA TRP A 61 1.44 2.29 11.26
C TRP A 61 0.89 3.71 11.29
N PHE A 62 -0.23 4.00 10.62
CA PHE A 62 -0.70 5.38 10.41
C PHE A 62 -2.03 5.75 11.07
N SER A 63 -2.86 4.81 11.55
CA SER A 63 -4.16 5.16 12.16
C SER A 63 -4.05 5.91 13.50
N GLY A 64 -2.87 5.91 14.13
CA GLY A 64 -2.66 6.48 15.46
C GLY A 64 -3.40 5.73 16.59
N LEU A 65 -4.15 4.67 16.27
CA LEU A 65 -4.88 3.84 17.25
C LEU A 65 -3.94 3.00 18.11
N ILE A 66 -2.88 2.45 17.50
CA ILE A 66 -1.97 1.49 18.16
C ILE A 66 -0.70 2.20 18.64
N ILE A 67 -0.05 2.98 17.79
CA ILE A 67 1.20 3.66 18.11
C ILE A 67 0.94 5.16 18.24
N LYS A 68 0.69 5.68 19.44
CA LYS A 68 0.33 7.10 19.66
C LYS A 68 1.50 8.09 19.56
N LYS A 69 2.71 7.71 19.99
CA LYS A 69 3.89 8.60 20.07
C LYS A 69 5.12 8.03 19.36
N LEU A 70 5.06 7.93 18.03
CA LEU A 70 6.22 7.55 17.23
C LEU A 70 6.48 8.63 16.19
N ALA A 71 7.75 9.02 16.03
CA ALA A 71 8.15 9.98 15.02
C ALA A 71 7.68 9.50 13.64
N TYR A 72 7.13 10.42 12.84
CA TYR A 72 6.68 10.14 11.48
C TYR A 72 7.72 9.39 10.60
N PRO A 73 9.03 9.74 10.60
CA PRO A 73 10.03 8.99 9.83
C PRO A 73 10.19 7.54 10.31
N LEU A 74 9.98 7.27 11.60
CA LEU A 74 10.09 5.92 12.15
C LEU A 74 8.86 5.06 11.78
N ARG A 75 7.67 5.66 11.70
CA ARG A 75 6.48 4.98 11.14
C ARG A 75 6.66 4.65 9.66
N LEU A 76 7.24 5.57 8.91
CA LEU A 76 7.49 5.40 7.49
C LEU A 76 8.51 4.29 7.20
N THR A 77 9.63 4.27 7.92
CA THR A 77 10.65 3.20 7.81
C THR A 77 10.10 1.85 8.25
N GLY A 78 9.34 1.81 9.35
CA GLY A 78 8.64 0.61 9.80
C GLY A 78 7.68 0.06 8.75
N PHE A 79 6.87 0.93 8.14
CA PHE A 79 5.98 0.55 7.04
C PHE A 79 6.75 0.08 5.80
N ALA A 80 7.87 0.71 5.46
CA ALA A 80 8.71 0.28 4.34
C ALA A 80 9.26 -1.14 4.55
N ILE A 81 9.81 -1.42 5.72
CA ILE A 81 10.40 -2.74 6.06
C ILE A 81 9.30 -3.81 6.10
N THR A 82 8.22 -3.54 6.83
CA THR A 82 7.12 -4.52 6.96
C THR A 82 6.40 -4.72 5.64
N GLY A 83 6.17 -3.66 4.86
CA GLY A 83 5.58 -3.73 3.52
C GLY A 83 6.45 -4.48 2.53
N ALA A 84 7.77 -4.24 2.53
CA ALA A 84 8.72 -4.98 1.68
C ALA A 84 8.68 -6.48 2.00
N GLY A 85 8.74 -6.84 3.29
CA GLY A 85 8.68 -8.24 3.72
C GLY A 85 7.37 -8.92 3.36
N THR A 86 6.23 -8.25 3.58
CA THR A 86 4.90 -8.75 3.19
C THR A 86 4.79 -8.97 1.68
N LEU A 87 5.21 -7.99 0.87
CA LEU A 87 5.10 -8.10 -0.59
C LEU A 87 6.04 -9.18 -1.12
N PHE A 88 7.25 -9.26 -0.58
CA PHE A 88 8.21 -10.31 -0.91
C PHE A 88 7.65 -11.70 -0.58
N ALA A 89 7.06 -11.89 0.61
CA ALA A 89 6.45 -13.16 0.98
C ALA A 89 5.31 -13.53 0.01
N CYS A 90 4.44 -12.58 -0.33
CA CYS A 90 3.36 -12.81 -1.30
C CYS A 90 3.90 -13.17 -2.69
N GLY A 91 4.96 -12.50 -3.14
CA GLY A 91 5.61 -12.81 -4.42
C GLY A 91 6.34 -14.16 -4.43
N TRP A 92 6.96 -14.53 -3.30
CA TRP A 92 7.64 -15.81 -3.13
C TRP A 92 6.67 -16.98 -3.16
N PHE A 93 5.58 -16.92 -2.38
CA PHE A 93 4.54 -17.95 -2.38
C PHE A 93 3.67 -17.92 -3.64
N GLY A 94 3.55 -16.75 -4.27
CA GLY A 94 2.78 -16.56 -5.49
C GLY A 94 3.53 -16.93 -6.77
N ASN A 95 4.82 -17.29 -6.68
CA ASN A 95 5.71 -17.51 -7.83
C ASN A 95 5.66 -16.34 -8.84
N TRP A 96 5.68 -15.10 -8.34
CA TRP A 96 5.61 -13.90 -9.19
C TRP A 96 6.87 -13.71 -10.03
N PHE A 97 8.00 -14.18 -9.52
CA PHE A 97 9.31 -14.02 -10.12
C PHE A 97 10.20 -15.24 -9.80
N PRO A 98 11.23 -15.52 -10.62
CA PRO A 98 12.21 -16.58 -10.34
C PRO A 98 12.94 -16.32 -9.01
N HIS A 99 13.18 -17.38 -8.22
CA HIS A 99 13.84 -17.29 -6.91
C HIS A 99 15.36 -17.06 -6.96
N GLU A 100 15.84 -16.46 -8.04
CA GLU A 100 17.24 -16.13 -8.24
C GLU A 100 17.62 -14.90 -7.41
N ILE A 101 18.83 -14.90 -6.85
CA ILE A 101 19.29 -13.84 -5.95
C ILE A 101 19.27 -12.47 -6.64
N GLU A 102 19.66 -12.41 -7.92
CA GLU A 102 19.67 -11.17 -8.70
C GLU A 102 18.26 -10.58 -8.84
N VAL A 103 17.27 -11.43 -9.09
CA VAL A 103 15.86 -11.03 -9.21
C VAL A 103 15.32 -10.55 -7.86
N VAL A 104 15.62 -11.26 -6.77
CA VAL A 104 15.25 -10.86 -5.41
C VAL A 104 15.84 -9.50 -5.05
N VAL A 105 17.11 -9.26 -5.36
CA VAL A 105 17.78 -7.97 -5.13
C VAL A 105 17.10 -6.87 -5.94
N SER A 106 16.84 -7.11 -7.22
CA SER A 106 16.15 -6.14 -8.10
C SER A 106 14.74 -5.80 -7.61
N PHE A 107 14.03 -6.76 -7.02
CA PHE A 107 12.71 -6.54 -6.41
C PHE A 107 12.79 -5.54 -5.26
N PHE A 108 13.73 -5.72 -4.32
CA PHE A 108 13.88 -4.79 -3.19
C PHE A 108 14.33 -3.40 -3.63
N ILE A 109 15.23 -3.31 -4.62
CA ILE A 109 15.64 -2.03 -5.20
C ILE A 109 14.44 -1.31 -5.82
N THR A 110 13.64 -2.02 -6.62
CA THR A 110 12.46 -1.47 -7.29
C THR A 110 11.40 -1.05 -6.28
N PHE A 111 11.14 -1.87 -5.27
CA PHE A 111 10.22 -1.55 -4.19
C PHE A 111 10.64 -0.27 -3.46
N LEU A 112 11.90 -0.16 -3.07
CA LEU A 112 12.43 1.03 -2.38
C LEU A 112 12.36 2.27 -3.27
N ALA A 113 12.64 2.14 -4.56
CA ALA A 113 12.53 3.24 -5.51
C ALA A 113 11.08 3.76 -5.62
N ILE A 114 10.10 2.86 -5.83
CA ILE A 114 8.68 3.22 -5.90
C ILE A 114 8.22 3.83 -4.58
N PHE A 115 8.62 3.22 -3.46
CA PHE A 115 8.28 3.70 -2.12
C PHE A 115 8.84 5.10 -1.86
N ALA A 116 10.10 5.36 -2.24
CA ALA A 116 10.74 6.67 -2.10
C ALA A 116 10.02 7.72 -2.96
N ILE A 117 9.71 7.40 -4.23
CA ILE A 117 8.97 8.29 -5.13
C ILE A 117 7.59 8.63 -4.55
N ALA A 118 6.85 7.62 -4.08
CA ALA A 118 5.54 7.82 -3.47
C ALA A 118 5.65 8.72 -2.22
N THR A 119 6.62 8.43 -1.34
CA THR A 119 6.86 9.21 -0.11
C THR A 119 7.18 10.67 -0.43
N ILE A 120 8.10 10.92 -1.36
CA ILE A 120 8.48 12.28 -1.77
C ILE A 120 7.27 13.00 -2.38
N GLY A 121 6.53 12.33 -3.27
CA GLY A 121 5.33 12.89 -3.90
C GLY A 121 4.27 13.28 -2.88
N TYR A 122 3.97 12.42 -1.91
CA TYR A 122 3.06 12.73 -0.80
C TYR A 122 3.60 13.85 0.10
N GLY A 123 4.90 13.88 0.37
CA GLY A 123 5.54 14.95 1.13
C GLY A 123 5.40 16.32 0.47
N ILE A 124 5.63 16.41 -0.84
CA ILE A 124 5.46 17.64 -1.62
C ILE A 124 3.99 18.06 -1.67
N TYR A 125 3.07 17.11 -1.94
CA TYR A 125 1.64 17.37 -1.96
C TYR A 125 1.14 17.91 -0.62
N PHE A 126 1.53 17.27 0.49
CA PHE A 126 1.15 17.67 1.84
C PHE A 126 1.71 19.06 2.19
N LYS A 127 2.99 19.33 1.87
CA LYS A 127 3.60 20.65 2.07
C LYS A 127 2.84 21.75 1.30
N LYS A 128 2.29 21.43 0.13
CA LYS A 128 1.49 22.36 -0.68
C LYS A 128 0.05 22.54 -0.16
N THR A 129 -0.56 21.52 0.43
CA THR A 129 -1.96 21.55 0.89
C THR A 129 -2.15 21.95 2.35
N ALA A 130 -1.22 21.62 3.24
CA ALA A 130 -1.31 21.95 4.66
C ALA A 130 -1.05 23.44 4.96
N GLY A 131 -0.69 24.25 3.96
CA GLY A 131 -0.10 25.57 4.17
C GLY A 131 1.30 25.43 4.78
N SER A 132 2.20 26.37 4.50
CA SER A 132 3.56 26.27 5.02
C SER A 132 3.52 26.00 6.53
N TYR A 133 4.25 24.98 6.98
CA TYR A 133 4.43 24.69 8.40
C TYR A 133 4.83 25.97 9.17
N ASP A 134 5.50 26.90 8.48
CA ASP A 134 5.83 28.24 8.96
C ASP A 134 4.60 29.09 9.31
N ALA A 135 3.49 28.99 8.59
CA ALA A 135 2.26 29.72 8.89
C ALA A 135 1.56 29.18 10.15
N ALA A 136 1.63 27.87 10.37
CA ALA A 136 1.14 27.25 11.61
C ALA A 136 2.05 27.58 12.81
N LEU A 137 3.37 27.59 12.60
CA LEU A 137 4.35 27.99 13.62
C LEU A 137 4.28 29.49 13.93
N ALA A 138 4.01 30.34 12.93
CA ALA A 138 3.81 31.77 13.09
C ALA A 138 2.56 32.05 13.93
N ARG A 139 1.43 31.39 13.64
CA ARG A 139 0.22 31.47 14.50
C ARG A 139 0.51 31.05 15.93
N TYR A 140 1.24 29.95 16.13
CA TYR A 140 1.60 29.49 17.47
C TYR A 140 2.49 30.49 18.22
N ARG A 141 3.44 31.13 17.53
CA ARG A 141 4.29 32.18 18.10
C ARG A 141 3.53 33.45 18.43
N GLU A 142 2.51 33.80 17.66
CA GLU A 142 1.67 34.97 17.95
C GLU A 142 0.76 34.71 19.17
N THR A 143 0.15 33.52 19.27
CA THR A 143 -0.70 33.17 20.43
C THR A 143 0.09 33.08 21.75
N HIS A 144 1.39 32.79 21.71
CA HIS A 144 2.27 32.72 22.89
C HIS A 144 3.13 33.97 23.12
N LYS A 145 3.02 35.00 22.28
CA LYS A 145 3.63 36.33 22.53
C LYS A 145 2.68 37.29 23.25
N GLU A 146 1.38 37.03 23.19
CA GLU A 146 0.33 37.84 23.84
C GLU A 146 0.00 37.40 25.28
N ARG A 147 0.78 36.49 25.85
CA ARG A 147 0.65 36.02 27.23
C ARG A 147 1.93 36.29 28.01
#